data_AF-E2AWT3-F1
#
_entry.id   AF-E2AWT3-F1
#
_cell.length_a   1.000
_cell.length_b   1.000
_cell.length_c   1.000
_cell.angle_alpha   90.00
_cell.angle_beta   90.00
_cell.angle_gamma   90.00
#
_symmetry.space_group_name_H-M   'P 1'
#
loop_
_entity.id
_entity.type
_entity.pdbx_description
1 polymer ?
#
loop_
_entity_poly.entity_id
_entity_poly.type
_entity_poly.pdbx_seq_one_letter_code
_entity_poly.pdbx_strand_id
1 'polypeptide(L)'
;SQSTKQNMDAVEINTSGPPQSEDAIASAVKICRVCLLDNPMMRDLFLESEVASLSMKAMSFTNVKMLPGDGLPAQVCYMCADKLESAYEFKLQVEQADS
;
A
#
# COMPACT_ATOMS: atom_id res chain seq x y z
N SER A 1 18.60 70.85 -21.60
CA SER A 1 17.87 70.41 -20.39
C SER A 1 16.80 69.45 -20.83
N GLN A 2 17.03 68.13 -20.66
CA GLN A 2 16.31 67.30 -19.68
C GLN A 2 14.78 67.44 -19.86
N SER A 3 14.03 66.44 -20.29
CA SER A 3 14.04 65.07 -19.79
C SER A 3 13.40 64.11 -20.78
N THR A 4 14.14 63.06 -21.15
CA THR A 4 13.59 61.79 -21.62
C THR A 4 13.13 61.02 -20.39
N LYS A 5 11.86 60.59 -20.35
CA LYS A 5 11.38 59.42 -19.59
C LYS A 5 9.92 59.14 -19.99
N GLN A 6 9.77 58.56 -21.18
CA GLN A 6 8.75 57.54 -21.36
C GLN A 6 9.21 56.31 -20.57
N ASN A 7 8.27 55.70 -19.84
CA ASN A 7 8.11 54.27 -19.63
C ASN A 7 7.05 54.08 -18.54
N MET A 8 5.83 53.77 -18.97
CA MET A 8 4.78 53.23 -18.13
C MET A 8 4.48 51.86 -18.72
N ASP A 9 5.27 50.88 -18.31
CA ASP A 9 5.03 49.48 -18.67
C ASP A 9 4.42 48.76 -17.48
N ALA A 10 3.39 48.00 -17.82
CA ALA A 10 2.49 47.34 -16.91
C ALA A 10 3.20 46.33 -15.99
N VAL A 11 2.66 46.22 -14.79
CA VAL A 11 2.93 45.16 -13.83
C VAL A 11 2.50 43.83 -14.45
N GLU A 12 3.45 42.95 -14.76
CA GLU A 12 3.18 41.52 -14.94
C GLU A 12 3.94 40.72 -13.88
N ILE A 13 3.23 40.44 -12.78
CA ILE A 13 3.67 39.47 -11.77
C ILE A 13 3.34 38.09 -12.33
N ASN A 14 4.27 37.53 -13.11
CA ASN A 14 4.20 36.16 -13.56
C ASN A 14 4.79 35.23 -12.49
N THR A 15 4.09 35.07 -11.38
CA THR A 15 4.27 33.92 -10.48
C THR A 15 3.17 32.91 -10.73
N SER A 16 3.19 32.30 -11.92
CA SER A 16 2.52 31.04 -12.18
C SER A 16 3.42 29.90 -11.68
N GLY A 17 3.56 29.82 -10.36
CA GLY A 17 3.91 28.55 -9.72
C GLY A 17 2.77 27.54 -9.99
N PRO A 18 3.06 26.23 -10.08
CA PRO A 18 2.02 25.23 -10.30
C PRO A 18 0.99 25.33 -9.17
N PRO A 19 -0.31 25.12 -9.46
CA PRO A 19 -1.34 25.18 -8.43
C PRO A 19 -1.00 24.17 -7.34
N GLN A 20 -0.86 24.68 -6.11
CA GLN A 20 -0.85 23.85 -4.92
C GLN A 20 -2.22 23.18 -4.88
N SER A 21 -2.27 21.91 -5.28
CA SER A 21 -3.42 21.05 -5.04
C SER A 21 -3.44 20.72 -3.55
N GLU A 22 -3.89 21.68 -2.75
CA GLU A 22 -4.48 21.41 -1.46
C GLU A 22 -5.87 20.83 -1.72
N ASP A 23 -5.96 19.51 -1.86
CA ASP A 23 -7.15 18.75 -1.45
C ASP A 23 -6.87 17.24 -1.48
N ALA A 24 -7.03 16.64 -0.30
CA ALA A 24 -7.05 15.21 0.01
C ALA A 24 -5.75 14.43 -0.21
N ILE A 25 -4.78 14.62 0.69
CA ILE A 25 -4.08 13.44 1.23
C ILE A 25 -5.17 12.62 1.92
N ALA A 26 -5.86 11.78 1.15
CA ALA A 26 -6.59 10.66 1.71
C ALA A 26 -5.53 9.87 2.46
N SER A 27 -5.47 10.06 3.78
CA SER A 27 -4.73 9.18 4.67
C SER A 27 -5.25 7.79 4.35
N ALA A 28 -4.51 7.07 3.51
CA ALA A 28 -4.94 5.81 2.96
C ALA A 28 -5.04 4.87 4.15
N VAL A 29 -6.24 4.74 4.70
CA VAL A 29 -6.52 3.84 5.82
C VAL A 29 -6.06 2.48 5.36
N LYS A 30 -4.99 1.99 5.98
CA LYS A 30 -4.47 0.67 5.67
C LYS A 30 -5.44 -0.33 6.25
N ILE A 31 -6.23 -0.95 5.38
CA ILE A 31 -7.19 -2.00 5.74
C ILE A 31 -6.51 -3.36 5.55
N CYS A 32 -6.67 -4.25 6.52
CA CYS A 32 -6.14 -5.60 6.44
C CYS A 32 -6.95 -6.45 5.47
N ARG A 33 -6.29 -7.15 4.53
CA ARG A 33 -6.93 -8.04 3.56
C ARG A 33 -7.75 -9.17 4.17
N VAL A 34 -7.37 -9.62 5.37
CA VAL A 34 -7.95 -10.80 6.03
C VAL A 34 -9.09 -10.42 6.97
N CYS A 35 -8.86 -9.50 7.92
CA CYS A 35 -9.87 -9.13 8.91
C CYS A 35 -10.70 -7.90 8.53
N LEU A 36 -10.33 -7.18 7.46
CA LEU A 36 -10.97 -5.95 7.00
C LEU A 36 -10.99 -4.81 8.03
N LEU A 37 -10.16 -4.90 9.07
CA LEU A 37 -9.95 -3.85 10.06
C LEU A 37 -8.78 -2.96 9.66
N ASP A 38 -8.83 -1.70 10.07
CA ASP A 38 -7.69 -0.82 10.03
C ASP A 38 -6.64 -1.28 11.04
N ASN A 39 -5.36 -1.16 10.67
CA ASN A 39 -4.27 -1.51 11.56
C ASN A 39 -3.03 -0.65 11.29
N PRO A 40 -2.33 -0.17 12.34
CA PRO A 40 -1.14 0.65 12.17
C PRO A 40 0.04 -0.16 11.63
N MET A 41 0.10 -1.45 11.93
CA MET A 41 1.19 -2.35 11.54
C MET A 41 0.68 -3.36 10.51
N MET A 42 1.31 -3.33 9.34
CA MET A 42 0.92 -4.12 8.18
C MET A 42 2.15 -4.74 7.52
N ARG A 43 1.99 -5.95 6.99
CA ARG A 43 2.95 -6.64 6.13
C ARG A 43 2.41 -6.69 4.69
N ASP A 44 3.32 -6.62 3.73
CA ASP A 44 2.99 -6.80 2.31
C ASP A 44 2.56 -8.27 2.09
N LEU A 45 1.42 -8.46 1.43
CA LEU A 45 0.85 -9.78 1.18
C LEU A 45 1.60 -10.58 0.10
N PHE A 46 2.23 -9.87 -0.84
CA PHE A 46 2.86 -10.42 -2.04
C PHE A 46 4.38 -10.46 -1.96
N LEU A 47 4.98 -9.80 -0.96
CA LEU A 47 6.41 -9.91 -0.69
C LEU A 47 6.80 -11.38 -0.44
N GLU A 48 7.81 -11.83 -1.18
CA GLU A 48 8.35 -13.18 -1.09
C GLU A 48 9.18 -13.35 0.19
N SER A 49 9.10 -14.53 0.80
CA SER A 49 9.97 -14.97 1.88
C SER A 49 10.74 -16.21 1.44
N GLU A 50 11.66 -16.71 2.26
CA GLU A 50 12.46 -17.91 1.96
C GLU A 50 11.63 -19.13 1.53
N VAL A 51 10.39 -19.25 2.01
CA VAL A 51 9.52 -20.41 1.72
C VAL A 51 8.42 -20.07 0.73
N ALA A 52 7.62 -19.04 1.03
CA ALA A 52 6.47 -18.63 0.25
C ALA A 52 5.98 -17.23 0.69
N SER A 53 5.31 -16.49 -0.18
CA SER A 53 4.63 -15.24 0.19
C SER A 53 3.40 -15.49 1.07
N LEU A 54 2.94 -14.46 1.79
CA LEU A 54 1.72 -14.56 2.62
C LEU A 54 0.48 -14.89 1.77
N SER A 55 0.37 -14.32 0.56
CA SER A 55 -0.70 -14.67 -0.40
C SER A 55 -0.69 -16.16 -0.75
N MET A 56 0.47 -16.74 -1.06
CA MET A 56 0.59 -18.17 -1.39
C MET A 56 0.19 -19.04 -0.19
N LYS A 57 0.68 -18.71 1.02
CA LYS A 57 0.30 -19.42 2.25
C LYS A 57 -1.21 -19.39 2.46
N ALA A 58 -1.85 -18.22 2.34
CA ALA A 58 -3.30 -18.06 2.50
C ALA A 58 -4.12 -18.81 1.45
N MET A 59 -3.71 -18.75 0.18
CA MET A 59 -4.34 -19.50 -0.91
C MET A 59 -4.20 -21.01 -0.77
N SER A 60 -3.26 -21.48 0.06
CA SER A 60 -3.12 -22.91 0.36
C SER A 60 -4.16 -23.45 1.36
N PHE A 61 -4.90 -22.57 2.04
CA PHE A 61 -5.97 -22.92 3.00
C PHE A 61 -7.38 -22.61 2.50
N THR A 62 -7.51 -21.78 1.47
CA THR A 62 -8.81 -21.23 1.05
C THR A 62 -8.94 -21.23 -0.46
N ASN A 63 -10.18 -21.26 -0.95
CA ASN A 63 -10.47 -21.10 -2.38
C ASN A 63 -10.44 -19.62 -2.84
N VAL A 64 -10.06 -18.69 -1.96
CA VAL A 64 -9.98 -17.25 -2.27
C VAL A 64 -8.70 -16.98 -3.04
N LYS A 65 -8.79 -16.31 -4.20
CA LYS A 65 -7.61 -15.87 -4.95
C LYS A 65 -7.13 -14.53 -4.42
N MET A 66 -5.86 -14.46 -4.03
CA MET A 66 -5.17 -13.25 -3.63
C MET A 66 -4.10 -12.96 -4.67
N LEU A 67 -4.39 -12.03 -5.58
CA LEU A 67 -3.53 -11.75 -6.74
C LEU A 67 -3.12 -10.27 -6.75
N PRO A 68 -1.88 -9.94 -7.16
CA PRO A 68 -1.49 -8.55 -7.34
C PRO A 68 -2.41 -7.84 -8.34
N GLY A 69 -2.85 -6.63 -7.99
CA GLY A 69 -3.68 -5.79 -8.88
C GLY A 69 -5.17 -6.19 -8.93
N ASP A 70 -5.66 -7.03 -8.02
CA ASP A 70 -7.08 -7.43 -7.93
C ASP A 70 -8.04 -6.32 -7.43
N GLY A 71 -7.52 -5.11 -7.20
CA GLY A 71 -8.27 -3.96 -6.68
C GLY A 71 -8.58 -4.03 -5.19
N LEU A 72 -7.98 -4.97 -4.46
CA LEU A 72 -8.27 -5.21 -3.04
C LEU A 72 -7.00 -4.95 -2.19
N PRO A 73 -7.11 -4.92 -0.84
CA PRO A 73 -5.96 -4.59 0.00
C PRO A 73 -4.76 -5.52 -0.23
N ALA A 74 -3.61 -4.94 -0.56
CA ALA A 74 -2.35 -5.66 -0.78
C ALA A 74 -1.55 -5.92 0.51
N GLN A 75 -2.16 -5.66 1.68
CA GLN A 75 -1.51 -5.72 2.98
C GLN A 75 -2.33 -6.52 3.98
N VAL A 76 -1.64 -7.17 4.92
CA VAL A 76 -2.25 -7.93 6.02
C VAL A 76 -1.67 -7.43 7.34
N CYS A 77 -2.52 -7.28 8.36
CA CYS A 77 -2.03 -6.85 9.68
C CYS A 77 -1.16 -7.93 10.32
N TYR A 78 -0.26 -7.52 11.21
CA TYR A 78 0.67 -8.44 11.87
C TYR A 78 -0.05 -9.60 12.56
N MET A 79 -1.15 -9.33 13.26
CA MET A 79 -1.93 -10.39 13.93
C MET A 79 -2.48 -11.45 12.97
N CYS A 80 -2.99 -11.05 11.80
CA CYS A 80 -3.49 -11.99 10.80
C CYS A 80 -2.34 -12.75 10.12
N ALA A 81 -1.22 -12.07 9.89
CA ALA A 81 -0.05 -12.68 9.29
C ALA A 81 0.60 -13.70 10.24
N ASP A 82 0.72 -13.42 11.54
CA ASP A 82 1.28 -14.35 12.53
C ASP A 82 0.41 -15.60 12.67
N LYS A 83 -0.92 -15.44 12.71
CA LYS A 83 -1.87 -16.56 12.68
C LYS A 83 -1.70 -17.43 11.43
N LEU A 84 -1.53 -16.80 10.27
CA LEU A 84 -1.32 -17.50 9.01
C LEU A 84 0.00 -18.26 8.99
N GLU A 85 1.08 -17.66 9.50
CA GLU A 85 2.38 -18.31 9.61
C GLU A 85 2.30 -19.56 10.49
N SER A 86 1.76 -19.44 11.72
CA SER A 86 1.60 -20.59 12.61
C SER A 86 0.73 -21.69 12.01
N ALA A 87 -0.36 -21.34 11.31
CA ALA A 87 -1.21 -22.31 10.64
C ALA A 87 -0.47 -23.01 9.49
N TYR A 88 0.31 -22.27 8.70
CA TYR A 88 1.08 -22.81 7.58
C TYR A 88 2.20 -23.74 8.06
N GLU A 89 2.92 -23.37 9.11
CA GLU A 89 3.91 -24.25 9.75
C GLU A 89 3.28 -25.55 10.24
N PHE A 90 2.13 -25.46 10.91
CA PHE A 90 1.39 -26.65 11.35
C PHE A 90 0.98 -27.54 10.16
N LYS A 91 0.47 -26.96 9.08
CA LYS A 91 0.15 -27.68 7.84
C LYS A 91 1.36 -28.44 7.31
N LEU A 92 2.51 -27.76 7.17
CA LEU A 92 3.73 -28.39 6.67
C LEU A 92 4.20 -29.53 7.57
N GLN A 93 4.10 -29.38 8.89
CA GLN A 93 4.45 -30.46 9.83
C GLN A 93 3.57 -31.70 9.65
N VAL A 94 2.25 -31.52 9.48
CA VAL A 94 1.32 -32.63 9.24
C VAL A 94 1.58 -33.30 7.90
N GLU A 95 1.75 -32.52 6.84
CA GLU A 95 2.04 -33.05 5.48
C GLU A 95 3.39 -33.80 5.45
N GLN A 96 4.40 -33.29 6.16
CA GLN A 96 5.71 -33.93 6.27
C GLN A 96 5.66 -35.24 7.07
N ALA A 97 4.82 -35.32 8.10
CA ALA A 97 4.69 -36.54 8.91
C ALA A 97 4.02 -37.71 8.16
N ASP A 98 3.27 -37.43 7.09
CA ASP A 98 2.56 -38.41 6.26
C ASP A 98 3.27 -38.71 4.93
N SER A 99 4.42 -38.07 4.67
CA SER A 99 5.26 -38.25 3.47
C SER A 99 6.38 -39.26 3.68
#